data_AF-A0A7Y1Z8Y6-F1
#
_entry.id   AF-A0A7Y1Z8Y6-F1
#
_cell.length_a   1.000
_cell.length_b   1.000
_cell.length_c   1.000
_cell.angle_alpha   90.00
_cell.angle_beta   90.00
_cell.angle_gamma   90.00
#
_symmetry.space_group_name_H-M   'P 1'
#
loop_
_entity.id
_entity.type
_entity.pdbx_description
1 polymer ?
#
loop_
_entity_poly.entity_id
_entity_poly.type
_entity_poly.pdbx_seq_one_letter_code
_entity_poly.pdbx_strand_id
1 'polypeptide(L)'
;KSFRELIQQNVYYNSWGSLGMDVGIGAVTDVTATAWEHQFLPDYVYEAAKIATINNGTVEPLVSEENVLFENSPQPEKYNFIGSPLFVFGLIGMLILFFTYRDFRRGTRSRFLDSILFFCTGLIGIILLLLWVATDHSATANNYNMLWAFPFNFLFTFAIGRKFPKRWLRKYIVFLLLLMALMVLHSFTGVQQFAIGFLPLFIAMAIRYLFLVGFLKKQAATAP
;
A
#
# COMPACT_ATOMS: atom_id res chain seq x y z
N LYS A 1 -10.37 -16.01 8.98
CA LYS A 1 -9.81 -14.65 8.90
C LYS A 1 -8.68 -14.65 7.88
N SER A 2 -8.45 -13.56 7.14
CA SER A 2 -7.22 -13.42 6.34
C SER A 2 -6.02 -13.13 7.23
N PHE A 3 -4.81 -13.30 6.71
CA PHE A 3 -3.59 -12.89 7.42
C PHE A 3 -3.61 -11.40 7.78
N ARG A 4 -4.18 -10.54 6.94
CA ARG A 4 -4.37 -9.11 7.24
C ARG A 4 -5.26 -8.90 8.46
N GLU A 5 -6.39 -9.61 8.53
CA GLU A 5 -7.29 -9.55 9.69
C GLU A 5 -6.64 -10.13 10.95
N LEU A 6 -5.72 -11.09 10.82
CA LEU A 6 -4.90 -11.60 11.92
C LEU A 6 -3.91 -10.52 12.40
N ILE A 7 -3.16 -9.90 11.50
CA ILE A 7 -2.24 -8.80 11.81
C ILE A 7 -2.98 -7.64 12.50
N GLN A 8 -4.13 -7.25 11.96
CA GLN A 8 -4.90 -6.08 12.43
C GLN A 8 -5.63 -6.31 13.76
N GLN A 9 -5.62 -7.52 14.33
CA GLN A 9 -6.00 -7.74 15.74
C GLN A 9 -4.99 -7.14 16.71
N ASN A 10 -3.73 -7.03 16.30
CA ASN A 10 -2.62 -6.61 17.14
C ASN A 10 -1.97 -5.30 16.66
N VAL A 11 -2.29 -4.85 15.45
CA VAL A 11 -1.76 -3.62 14.87
C VAL A 11 -2.90 -2.77 14.33
N TYR A 12 -3.12 -1.58 14.90
CA TYR A 12 -4.18 -0.69 14.46
C TYR A 12 -4.06 -0.36 12.95
N TYR A 13 -5.14 -0.54 12.19
CA TYR A 13 -5.15 -0.48 10.73
C TYR A 13 -4.69 0.86 10.14
N ASN A 14 -4.89 1.97 10.86
CA ASN A 14 -4.44 3.30 10.46
C ASN A 14 -3.21 3.74 11.28
N SER A 15 -2.29 2.81 11.52
CA SER A 15 -0.94 3.06 12.03
C SER A 15 0.09 2.98 10.90
N TRP A 16 1.27 3.56 11.11
CA TRP A 16 2.39 3.42 10.18
C TRP A 16 2.88 1.96 10.06
N GLY A 17 2.77 1.19 11.14
CA GLY A 17 3.11 -0.24 11.14
C GLY A 17 2.22 -1.04 10.20
N SER A 18 0.89 -0.90 10.33
CA SER A 18 -0.07 -1.55 9.42
C SER A 18 0.16 -1.11 7.99
N LEU A 19 0.33 0.20 7.73
CA LEU A 19 0.59 0.68 6.37
C LEU A 19 1.88 0.11 5.78
N GLY A 20 2.97 0.03 6.57
CA GLY A 20 4.23 -0.57 6.15
C GLY A 20 4.08 -2.05 5.78
N MET A 21 3.35 -2.83 6.59
CA MET A 21 3.06 -4.24 6.32
C MET A 21 2.19 -4.40 5.07
N ASP A 22 1.13 -3.60 4.94
CA ASP A 22 0.24 -3.61 3.78
C ASP A 22 0.98 -3.29 2.47
N VAL A 23 1.96 -2.38 2.53
CA VAL A 23 2.81 -2.02 1.39
C VAL A 23 3.85 -3.09 1.11
N GLY A 24 4.54 -3.60 2.13
CA GLY A 24 5.66 -4.51 1.97
C GLY A 24 5.25 -5.92 1.56
N ILE A 25 4.15 -6.43 2.13
CA ILE A 25 3.71 -7.82 1.97
C ILE A 25 2.69 -7.94 0.81
N GLY A 26 1.67 -7.07 0.79
CA GLY A 26 0.66 -7.06 -0.29
C GLY A 26 -0.30 -8.25 -0.25
N ALA A 27 -0.62 -8.80 -1.42
CA ALA A 27 -1.72 -9.76 -1.66
C ALA A 27 -1.67 -11.03 -0.81
N VAL A 28 -0.47 -11.47 -0.40
CA VAL A 28 -0.31 -12.66 0.45
C VAL A 28 -1.06 -12.48 1.78
N THR A 29 -1.19 -11.25 2.27
CA THR A 29 -1.96 -10.97 3.49
C THR A 29 -3.47 -11.10 3.32
N ASP A 30 -3.99 -11.02 2.09
CA ASP A 30 -5.42 -11.09 1.81
C ASP A 30 -5.93 -12.53 1.59
N VAL A 31 -5.03 -13.51 1.62
CA VAL A 31 -5.39 -14.93 1.61
C VAL A 31 -6.05 -15.32 2.94
N THR A 32 -7.14 -16.06 2.87
CA THR A 32 -7.81 -16.62 4.06
C THR A 32 -6.92 -17.68 4.69
N ALA A 33 -6.55 -17.49 5.94
CA ALA A 33 -5.73 -18.44 6.69
C ALA A 33 -6.57 -19.68 7.06
N THR A 34 -6.00 -20.86 6.87
CA THR A 34 -6.49 -22.14 7.41
C THR A 34 -6.33 -22.19 8.93
N ALA A 35 -7.00 -23.13 9.59
CA ALA A 35 -6.87 -23.30 11.05
C ALA A 35 -5.41 -23.52 11.50
N TRP A 36 -4.62 -24.24 10.69
CA TRP A 36 -3.19 -24.42 10.95
C TRP A 36 -2.42 -23.10 10.81
N GLU A 37 -2.70 -22.30 9.78
CA GLU A 37 -2.02 -21.02 9.56
C GLU A 37 -2.38 -19.94 10.58
N HIS A 38 -3.45 -20.10 11.36
CA HIS A 38 -3.73 -19.19 12.49
C HIS A 38 -2.62 -19.23 13.56
N GLN A 39 -1.80 -20.30 13.58
CA GLN A 39 -0.59 -20.38 14.41
C GLN A 39 0.46 -19.30 14.08
N PHE A 40 0.27 -18.53 13.00
CA PHE A 40 0.99 -17.28 12.76
C PHE A 40 0.96 -16.33 13.96
N LEU A 41 -0.13 -16.32 14.73
CA LEU A 41 -0.26 -15.53 15.96
C LEU A 41 -0.08 -16.44 17.19
N PRO A 42 0.83 -16.07 18.13
CA PRO A 42 1.09 -16.85 19.34
C PRO A 42 -0.15 -17.16 20.18
N ASP A 43 -1.11 -16.23 20.27
CA ASP A 43 -2.34 -16.43 21.05
C ASP A 43 -3.14 -17.64 20.55
N TYR A 44 -3.21 -17.86 19.23
CA TYR A 44 -3.92 -19.01 18.68
C TYR A 44 -3.15 -20.32 18.90
N VAL A 45 -1.81 -20.27 18.99
CA VAL A 45 -1.00 -21.45 19.36
C VAL A 45 -1.29 -21.83 20.81
N TYR A 46 -1.33 -20.85 21.71
CA TYR A 46 -1.63 -21.05 23.12
C TYR A 46 -3.05 -21.62 23.31
N GLU A 47 -4.06 -21.01 22.70
CA GLU A 47 -5.46 -21.50 22.77
C GLU A 47 -5.61 -22.89 22.15
N ALA A 48 -4.92 -23.18 21.05
CA ALA A 48 -4.93 -24.51 20.43
C ALA A 48 -4.27 -25.57 21.32
N ALA A 49 -3.13 -25.24 21.96
CA ALA A 49 -2.43 -26.15 22.87
C ALA A 49 -3.27 -26.48 24.10
N LYS A 50 -3.99 -25.49 24.65
CA LYS A 50 -4.88 -25.63 25.82
C LYS A 50 -5.95 -26.71 25.64
N ILE A 51 -6.51 -26.83 24.43
CA ILE A 51 -7.56 -27.81 24.13
C ILE A 51 -7.04 -29.08 23.43
N ALA A 52 -5.75 -29.12 23.11
CA ALA A 52 -5.16 -30.27 22.43
C ALA A 52 -5.14 -31.50 23.34
N THR A 53 -5.21 -32.68 22.74
CA THR A 53 -5.13 -33.97 23.43
C THR A 53 -4.05 -34.83 22.79
N ILE A 54 -3.47 -35.71 23.59
CA ILE A 54 -2.53 -36.74 23.16
C ILE A 54 -3.15 -38.13 23.42
N ASN A 55 -2.83 -39.10 22.58
CA ASN A 55 -3.32 -40.47 22.73
C ASN A 55 -2.14 -41.44 22.82
N ASN A 56 -1.77 -41.78 24.06
CA ASN A 56 -0.72 -42.75 24.38
C ASN A 56 -1.33 -44.06 24.92
N GLY A 57 -2.48 -44.47 24.38
CA GLY A 57 -3.28 -45.61 24.85
C GLY A 57 -4.58 -45.19 25.54
N THR A 58 -4.61 -43.98 26.11
CA THR A 58 -5.80 -43.26 26.58
C THR A 58 -5.74 -41.81 26.08
N VAL A 59 -6.89 -41.21 25.78
CA VAL A 59 -6.97 -39.80 25.37
C VAL A 59 -6.85 -38.93 26.62
N GLU A 60 -5.82 -38.10 26.67
CA GLU A 60 -5.55 -37.18 27.77
C GLU A 60 -5.21 -35.77 27.25
N PRO A 61 -5.43 -34.70 28.03
CA PRO A 61 -5.04 -33.35 27.65
C PRO A 61 -3.53 -33.24 27.36
N LEU A 62 -3.16 -32.48 26.34
CA LEU A 62 -1.76 -32.19 26.01
C LEU A 62 -1.12 -31.29 27.09
N VAL A 63 -1.89 -30.36 27.64
CA VAL A 63 -1.46 -29.41 28.67
C VAL A 63 -2.03 -29.84 30.01
N SER A 64 -1.16 -30.08 30.99
CA SER A 64 -1.57 -30.48 32.35
C SER A 64 -1.88 -29.30 33.26
N GLU A 65 -1.16 -28.18 33.10
CA GLU A 65 -1.27 -26.99 33.96
C GLU A 65 -0.85 -25.73 33.18
N GLU A 66 -1.47 -24.59 33.50
CA GLU A 66 -1.15 -23.27 32.94
C GLU A 66 -0.67 -22.35 34.06
N ASN A 67 0.48 -21.70 33.87
CA ASN A 67 1.06 -20.78 34.85
C ASN A 67 1.33 -19.42 34.19
N VAL A 68 0.67 -18.36 34.67
CA VAL A 68 0.89 -16.99 34.20
C VAL A 68 2.14 -16.44 34.89
N LEU A 69 3.22 -16.28 34.12
CA LEU A 69 4.49 -15.74 34.63
C LEU A 69 4.49 -14.21 34.74
N PHE A 70 3.73 -13.55 33.86
CA PHE A 70 3.63 -12.10 33.79
C PHE A 70 2.30 -11.71 33.16
N GLU A 71 1.56 -10.83 33.82
CA GLU A 71 0.35 -10.22 33.29
C GLU A 71 0.61 -8.73 33.03
N ASN A 72 0.53 -8.34 31.76
CA ASN A 72 0.70 -6.94 31.37
C ASN A 72 -0.53 -6.13 31.84
N SER A 73 -0.30 -4.88 32.26
CA SER A 73 -1.34 -3.85 32.39
C SER A 73 -1.36 -2.96 31.14
N PRO A 74 -2.00 -3.38 30.03
CA PRO A 74 -1.99 -2.61 28.80
C PRO A 74 -2.58 -1.22 29.04
N GLN A 75 -1.81 -0.19 28.68
CA GLN A 75 -2.33 1.16 28.63
C GLN A 75 -3.24 1.29 27.40
N PRO A 76 -4.39 1.98 27.50
CA PRO A 76 -5.23 2.21 26.33
C PRO A 76 -4.40 2.89 25.25
N GLU A 77 -4.40 2.32 24.04
CA GLU A 77 -3.67 2.90 22.91
C GLU A 77 -4.15 4.34 22.70
N LYS A 78 -3.25 5.30 22.90
CA LYS A 78 -3.53 6.70 22.58
C LYS A 78 -3.53 6.85 21.06
N TYR A 79 -4.72 6.80 20.47
CA TYR A 79 -4.88 7.06 19.06
C TYR A 79 -4.46 8.49 18.70
N ASN A 80 -3.36 8.64 17.95
CA ASN A 80 -2.91 9.92 17.42
C ASN A 80 -3.39 10.10 15.97
N PHE A 81 -4.58 10.66 15.78
CA PHE A 81 -5.14 10.93 14.45
C PHE A 81 -4.20 11.80 13.60
N ILE A 82 -3.62 12.86 14.17
CA ILE A 82 -2.76 13.81 13.45
C ILE A 82 -1.47 13.12 12.98
N GLY A 83 -0.97 12.18 13.77
CA GLY A 83 0.19 11.36 13.40
C GLY A 83 -0.16 10.17 12.49
N SER A 84 -1.43 9.93 12.17
CA SER A 84 -1.84 8.75 11.41
C SER A 84 -1.55 8.89 9.91
N PRO A 85 -1.31 7.78 9.20
CA PRO A 85 -1.09 7.84 7.75
C PRO A 85 -2.24 8.47 6.99
N LEU A 86 -3.50 8.19 7.36
CA LEU A 86 -4.67 8.80 6.72
C LEU A 86 -4.63 10.33 6.79
N PHE A 87 -4.24 10.91 7.92
CA PHE A 87 -4.13 12.36 8.06
C PHE A 87 -2.96 12.92 7.23
N VAL A 88 -1.78 12.31 7.33
CA VAL A 88 -0.57 12.77 6.61
C VAL A 88 -0.76 12.68 5.09
N PHE A 89 -1.24 11.55 4.58
CA PHE A 89 -1.55 11.40 3.16
C PHE A 89 -2.77 12.19 2.72
N GLY A 90 -3.71 12.48 3.64
CA GLY A 90 -4.77 13.48 3.45
C GLY A 90 -4.20 14.86 3.16
N LEU A 91 -3.26 15.34 4.00
CA LEU A 91 -2.60 16.63 3.82
C LEU A 91 -1.80 16.69 2.52
N ILE A 92 -1.01 15.65 2.22
CA ILE A 92 -0.26 15.54 0.95
C ILE A 92 -1.22 15.54 -0.25
N GLY A 93 -2.32 14.78 -0.17
CA GLY A 93 -3.36 14.75 -1.20
C GLY A 93 -3.98 16.12 -1.44
N MET A 94 -4.34 16.84 -0.37
CA MET A 94 -4.85 18.22 -0.47
C MET A 94 -3.85 19.16 -1.15
N LEU A 95 -2.56 19.07 -0.84
CA LEU A 95 -1.52 19.88 -1.49
C LEU A 95 -1.41 19.56 -2.99
N ILE A 96 -1.42 18.28 -3.38
CA ILE A 96 -1.42 17.86 -4.79
C ILE A 96 -2.64 18.43 -5.52
N LEU A 97 -3.82 18.36 -4.91
CA LEU A 97 -5.06 18.90 -5.48
C LEU A 97 -5.02 20.42 -5.61
N PHE A 98 -4.53 21.13 -4.60
CA PHE A 98 -4.35 22.57 -4.62
C PHE A 98 -3.45 23.01 -5.80
N PHE A 99 -2.28 22.39 -5.95
CA PHE A 99 -1.38 22.68 -7.07
C PHE A 99 -1.99 22.30 -8.42
N THR A 100 -2.74 21.20 -8.49
CA THR A 100 -3.43 20.77 -9.70
C THR A 100 -4.51 21.76 -10.13
N TYR A 101 -5.32 22.23 -9.19
CA TYR A 101 -6.32 23.27 -9.45
C TYR A 101 -5.66 24.58 -9.92
N ARG A 102 -4.59 25.02 -9.24
CA ARG A 102 -3.82 26.21 -9.62
C ARG A 102 -3.26 26.10 -11.04
N ASP A 103 -2.66 24.96 -11.36
CA ASP A 103 -2.08 24.68 -12.68
C ASP A 103 -3.16 24.70 -13.77
N PHE A 104 -4.31 24.06 -13.52
CA PHE A 104 -5.46 24.05 -14.41
C PHE A 104 -5.97 25.47 -14.70
N ARG A 105 -6.14 26.30 -13.67
CA ARG A 105 -6.61 27.68 -13.81
C ARG A 105 -5.62 28.57 -14.58
N ARG A 106 -4.32 28.32 -14.43
CA ARG A 106 -3.26 29.10 -15.09
C ARG A 106 -2.88 28.59 -16.47
N GLY A 107 -3.40 27.44 -16.91
CA GLY A 107 -2.98 26.79 -18.15
C GLY A 107 -1.49 26.41 -18.15
N THR A 108 -0.90 26.20 -16.97
CA THR A 108 0.50 25.79 -16.79
C THR A 108 0.57 24.42 -16.12
N ARG A 109 1.77 23.94 -15.81
CA ARG A 109 1.95 22.76 -14.95
C ARG A 109 3.12 22.92 -13.99
N SER A 110 2.95 22.41 -12.79
CA SER A 110 3.96 22.32 -11.74
C SER A 110 4.90 21.14 -12.00
N ARG A 111 5.94 21.38 -12.81
CA ARG A 111 6.94 20.38 -13.21
C ARG A 111 7.65 19.72 -12.02
N PHE A 112 7.92 20.50 -10.97
CA PHE A 112 8.54 20.00 -9.75
C PHE A 112 7.66 18.98 -9.02
N LEU A 113 6.36 19.27 -8.90
CA LEU A 113 5.38 18.33 -8.35
C LEU A 113 5.34 17.03 -9.16
N ASP A 114 5.29 17.15 -10.49
CA ASP A 114 5.26 15.99 -11.39
C ASP A 114 6.51 15.12 -11.21
N SER A 115 7.70 15.73 -11.14
CA SER A 115 8.96 15.02 -10.91
C SER A 115 9.03 14.37 -9.54
N ILE A 116 8.58 15.03 -8.47
CA ILE A 116 8.53 14.43 -7.13
C ILE A 116 7.60 13.21 -7.12
N LEU A 117 6.40 13.32 -7.70
CA LEU A 117 5.46 12.21 -7.74
C LEU A 117 6.05 11.00 -8.47
N PHE A 118 6.71 11.22 -9.61
CA PHE A 118 7.38 10.15 -10.36
C PHE A 118 8.59 9.57 -9.59
N PHE A 119 9.37 10.42 -8.94
CA PHE A 119 10.51 9.99 -8.14
C PHE A 119 10.07 9.12 -6.96
N CYS A 120 9.12 9.58 -6.14
CA CYS A 120 8.67 8.87 -4.96
C CYS A 120 7.98 7.54 -5.32
N THR A 121 7.04 7.56 -6.26
CA THR A 121 6.35 6.33 -6.68
C THR A 121 7.30 5.34 -7.37
N GLY A 122 8.25 5.84 -8.16
CA GLY A 122 9.29 5.01 -8.77
C GLY A 122 10.25 4.41 -7.76
N LEU A 123 10.68 5.19 -6.77
CA LEU A 123 11.57 4.72 -5.70
C LEU A 123 10.90 3.65 -4.85
N ILE A 124 9.64 3.86 -4.45
CA ILE A 124 8.84 2.85 -3.76
C ILE A 124 8.70 1.60 -4.63
N GLY A 125 8.43 1.77 -5.92
CA GLY A 125 8.36 0.66 -6.88
C GLY A 125 9.65 -0.14 -6.99
N ILE A 126 10.81 0.52 -6.96
CA ILE A 126 12.12 -0.14 -6.95
C ILE A 126 12.29 -0.94 -5.65
N ILE A 127 11.94 -0.36 -4.50
CA ILE A 127 12.02 -1.05 -3.21
C ILE A 127 11.13 -2.30 -3.23
N LEU A 128 9.90 -2.19 -3.71
CA LEU A 128 8.98 -3.34 -3.84
C LEU A 128 9.49 -4.39 -4.83
N LEU A 129 10.08 -3.97 -5.95
CA LEU A 129 10.67 -4.90 -6.92
C LEU A 129 11.85 -5.66 -6.31
N LEU A 130 12.69 -4.98 -5.52
CA LEU A 130 13.80 -5.61 -4.81
C LEU A 130 13.30 -6.57 -3.73
N LEU A 131 12.28 -6.19 -2.96
CA LEU A 131 11.66 -7.10 -1.98
C LEU A 131 11.10 -8.35 -2.65
N TRP A 132 10.50 -8.21 -3.83
CA TRP A 132 9.94 -9.34 -4.57
C TRP A 132 11.02 -10.24 -5.18
N VAL A 133 12.01 -9.68 -5.89
CA VAL A 133 12.94 -10.48 -6.72
C VAL A 133 14.26 -10.79 -6.03
N ALA A 134 14.73 -9.91 -5.14
CA ALA A 134 16.06 -10.00 -4.55
C ALA A 134 16.09 -10.64 -3.15
N THR A 135 14.95 -11.13 -2.65
CA THR A 135 14.88 -11.78 -1.34
C THR A 135 14.18 -13.13 -1.45
N ASP A 136 14.58 -14.10 -0.61
CA ASP A 136 13.90 -15.41 -0.50
C ASP A 136 12.55 -15.29 0.24
N HIS A 137 12.04 -14.08 0.47
CA HIS A 137 10.76 -13.85 1.11
C HIS A 137 9.62 -14.05 0.12
N SER A 138 9.14 -15.29 -0.02
CA SER A 138 7.89 -15.61 -0.72
C SER A 138 6.69 -14.77 -0.26
N ALA A 139 6.74 -14.26 0.98
CA ALA A 139 5.72 -13.41 1.58
C ALA A 139 5.51 -12.06 0.86
N THR A 140 6.48 -11.55 0.09
CA THR A 140 6.37 -10.27 -0.63
C THR A 140 6.07 -10.45 -2.13
N ALA A 141 5.86 -11.70 -2.58
CA ALA A 141 5.55 -12.00 -3.96
C ALA A 141 4.15 -11.51 -4.36
N ASN A 142 3.95 -11.24 -5.65
CA ASN A 142 2.66 -10.76 -6.21
C ASN A 142 2.14 -9.48 -5.52
N ASN A 143 3.05 -8.58 -5.13
CA ASN A 143 2.69 -7.35 -4.45
C ASN A 143 2.13 -6.31 -5.42
N TYR A 144 0.79 -6.18 -5.47
CA TYR A 144 0.10 -5.27 -6.37
C TYR A 144 0.20 -3.79 -5.95
N ASN A 145 0.93 -3.43 -4.89
CA ASN A 145 1.31 -2.04 -4.65
C ASN A 145 2.19 -1.48 -5.79
N MET A 146 2.80 -2.34 -6.61
CA MET A 146 3.48 -1.94 -7.84
C MET A 146 2.56 -1.29 -8.89
N LEU A 147 1.24 -1.45 -8.80
CA LEU A 147 0.28 -0.83 -9.71
C LEU A 147 0.26 0.70 -9.57
N TRP A 148 0.37 1.21 -8.34
CA TRP A 148 0.47 2.66 -8.08
C TRP A 148 1.93 3.11 -7.93
N ALA A 149 2.81 2.26 -7.40
CA ALA A 149 4.24 2.48 -7.24
C ALA A 149 5.01 1.78 -8.38
N PHE A 150 4.81 2.22 -9.62
CA PHE A 150 5.43 1.55 -10.76
C PHE A 150 6.92 1.93 -10.90
N PRO A 151 7.88 0.96 -10.89
CA PRO A 151 9.32 1.26 -10.77
C PRO A 151 9.87 2.13 -11.90
N PHE A 152 9.33 2.00 -13.12
CA PHE A 152 9.76 2.81 -14.26
C PHE A 152 9.42 4.31 -14.13
N ASN A 153 8.58 4.71 -13.17
CA ASN A 153 8.37 6.12 -12.84
C ASN A 153 9.70 6.81 -12.48
N PHE A 154 10.62 6.09 -11.83
CA PHE A 154 11.93 6.61 -11.44
C PHE A 154 12.77 7.03 -12.66
N LEU A 155 12.79 6.20 -13.72
CA LEU A 155 13.50 6.52 -14.96
C LEU A 155 12.92 7.76 -15.64
N PHE A 156 11.62 7.98 -15.49
CA PHE A 156 10.90 9.06 -16.17
C PHE A 156 10.73 10.32 -15.31
N THR A 157 11.27 10.36 -14.09
CA THR A 157 11.32 11.55 -13.22
C THR A 157 11.88 12.78 -13.92
N PHE A 158 13.00 12.63 -14.64
CA PHE A 158 13.60 13.75 -15.38
C PHE A 158 12.83 14.04 -16.67
N ALA A 159 12.26 13.02 -17.32
CA ALA A 159 11.49 13.18 -18.55
C ALA A 159 10.23 14.02 -18.32
N ILE A 160 9.50 13.77 -17.23
CA ILE A 160 8.31 14.54 -16.87
C ILE A 160 8.65 15.97 -16.42
N GLY A 161 9.84 16.21 -15.87
CA GLY A 161 10.28 17.56 -15.43
C GLY A 161 10.64 18.53 -16.57
N ARG A 162 10.79 18.07 -17.81
CA ARG A 162 11.18 18.91 -18.96
C ARG A 162 10.11 19.93 -19.33
N LYS A 163 10.46 21.13 -19.80
CA LYS A 163 9.47 22.14 -20.25
C LYS A 163 8.57 21.61 -21.36
N PHE A 164 9.16 20.86 -22.29
CA PHE A 164 8.49 20.19 -23.41
C PHE A 164 8.78 18.68 -23.35
N PRO A 165 7.98 17.91 -22.60
CA PRO A 165 8.14 16.46 -22.52
C PRO A 165 7.79 15.80 -23.86
N LYS A 166 8.37 14.62 -24.12
CA LYS A 166 8.14 13.87 -25.35
C LYS A 166 6.68 13.39 -25.44
N ARG A 167 6.12 13.32 -26.65
CA ARG A 167 4.72 12.93 -26.91
C ARG A 167 4.33 11.56 -26.34
N TRP A 168 5.27 10.61 -26.26
CA TRP A 168 5.03 9.28 -25.69
C TRP A 168 4.71 9.31 -24.19
N LEU A 169 5.15 10.34 -23.47
CA LEU A 169 4.94 10.45 -22.02
C LEU A 169 3.45 10.58 -21.68
N ARG A 170 2.64 11.14 -22.58
CA ARG A 170 1.18 11.13 -22.45
C ARG A 170 0.63 9.70 -22.44
N LYS A 171 1.11 8.84 -23.36
CA LYS A 171 0.69 7.43 -23.41
C LYS A 171 1.11 6.69 -22.13
N TYR A 172 2.30 7.01 -21.61
CA TYR A 172 2.78 6.46 -20.35
C TYR A 172 1.89 6.85 -19.15
N ILE A 173 1.47 8.11 -19.04
CA ILE A 173 0.55 8.53 -17.96
C ILE A 173 -0.82 7.87 -18.09
N VAL A 174 -1.33 7.69 -19.32
CA VAL A 174 -2.55 6.89 -19.55
C VAL A 174 -2.36 5.45 -19.07
N PHE A 175 -1.21 4.85 -19.35
CA PHE A 175 -0.87 3.52 -18.82
C PHE A 175 -0.87 3.50 -17.28
N LEU A 176 -0.29 4.50 -16.60
CA LEU A 176 -0.36 4.60 -15.13
C LEU A 176 -1.79 4.71 -14.61
N LEU A 177 -2.66 5.47 -15.29
CA LEU A 177 -4.09 5.53 -14.95
C LEU A 177 -4.78 4.18 -15.09
N LEU A 178 -4.43 3.40 -16.12
CA LEU A 178 -4.94 2.03 -16.29
C LEU A 178 -4.47 1.11 -15.15
N LEU A 179 -3.21 1.23 -14.71
CA LEU A 179 -2.71 0.49 -13.55
C LEU A 179 -3.46 0.89 -12.26
N MET A 180 -3.73 2.18 -12.06
CA MET A 180 -4.55 2.65 -10.92
C MET A 180 -6.00 2.14 -11.00
N ALA A 181 -6.57 2.02 -12.19
CA ALA A 181 -7.89 1.40 -12.36
C ALA A 181 -7.85 -0.11 -12.04
N LEU A 182 -6.80 -0.81 -12.45
CA LEU A 182 -6.58 -2.21 -12.11
C LEU A 182 -6.38 -2.41 -10.59
N MET A 183 -5.70 -1.47 -9.93
CA MET A 183 -5.55 -1.46 -8.47
C MET A 183 -6.92 -1.40 -7.77
N VAL A 184 -7.81 -0.53 -8.25
CA VAL A 184 -9.18 -0.44 -7.74
C VAL A 184 -9.95 -1.75 -7.99
N LEU A 185 -9.80 -2.36 -9.16
CA LEU A 185 -10.38 -3.68 -9.46
C LEU A 185 -9.88 -4.77 -8.50
N HIS A 186 -8.57 -4.80 -8.20
CA HIS A 186 -7.98 -5.78 -7.26
C HIS A 186 -8.53 -5.61 -5.84
N SER A 187 -8.78 -4.38 -5.40
CA SER A 187 -9.42 -4.12 -4.10
C SER A 187 -10.87 -4.61 -4.08
N PHE A 188 -11.65 -4.35 -5.12
CA PHE A 188 -13.05 -4.80 -5.19
C PHE A 188 -13.21 -6.32 -5.31
N THR A 189 -12.30 -6.97 -6.03
CA THR A 189 -12.33 -8.44 -6.23
C THR A 189 -11.72 -9.22 -5.06
N GLY A 190 -11.07 -8.53 -4.12
CA GLY A 190 -10.39 -9.17 -2.99
C GLY A 190 -9.03 -9.75 -3.32
N VAL A 191 -8.50 -9.54 -4.54
CA VAL A 191 -7.16 -9.99 -4.93
C VAL A 191 -6.08 -9.33 -4.06
N GLN A 192 -6.23 -8.04 -3.77
CA GLN A 192 -5.39 -7.35 -2.79
C GLN A 192 -6.13 -6.13 -2.25
N GLN A 193 -6.18 -5.98 -0.93
CA GLN A 193 -6.60 -4.75 -0.28
C GLN A 193 -5.43 -3.77 -0.15
N PHE A 194 -5.72 -2.49 -0.27
CA PHE A 194 -4.74 -1.41 -0.15
C PHE A 194 -4.98 -0.66 1.15
N ALA A 195 -3.89 -0.20 1.78
CA ALA A 195 -3.96 0.51 3.04
C ALA A 195 -4.89 1.74 2.92
N ILE A 196 -5.90 1.81 3.79
CA ILE A 196 -6.90 2.91 3.76
C ILE A 196 -6.24 4.29 3.91
N GLY A 197 -5.10 4.35 4.60
CA GLY A 197 -4.30 5.57 4.75
C GLY A 197 -3.90 6.21 3.41
N PHE A 198 -3.75 5.44 2.33
CA PHE A 198 -3.42 5.98 1.01
C PHE A 198 -4.59 6.49 0.19
N LEU A 199 -5.84 6.23 0.61
CA LEU A 199 -7.00 6.57 -0.19
C LEU A 199 -7.03 8.05 -0.64
N PRO A 200 -6.74 9.05 0.24
CA PRO A 200 -6.67 10.44 -0.19
C PRO A 200 -5.55 10.70 -1.22
N LEU A 201 -4.40 10.05 -1.06
CA LEU A 201 -3.26 10.19 -1.97
C LEU A 201 -3.59 9.60 -3.36
N PHE A 202 -4.21 8.42 -3.42
CA PHE A 202 -4.60 7.78 -4.67
C PHE A 202 -5.59 8.64 -5.45
N ILE A 203 -6.59 9.20 -4.79
CA ILE A 203 -7.55 10.13 -5.42
C ILE A 203 -6.83 11.35 -5.99
N ALA A 204 -5.93 11.96 -5.21
CA ALA A 204 -5.17 13.12 -5.64
C ALA A 204 -4.23 12.82 -6.83
N MET A 205 -3.57 11.66 -6.82
CA MET A 205 -2.71 11.19 -7.91
C MET A 205 -3.51 10.95 -9.20
N ALA A 206 -4.67 10.28 -9.11
CA ALA A 206 -5.53 10.03 -10.27
C ALA A 206 -5.98 11.35 -10.92
N ILE A 207 -6.44 12.31 -10.12
CA ILE A 207 -6.83 13.64 -10.59
C ILE A 207 -5.63 14.37 -11.23
N ARG A 208 -4.44 14.30 -10.61
CA ARG A 208 -3.22 14.87 -11.18
C ARG A 208 -2.87 14.27 -12.53
N TYR A 209 -2.92 12.94 -12.66
CA TYR A 209 -2.62 12.25 -13.91
C TYR A 209 -3.63 12.57 -15.01
N LEU A 210 -4.93 12.64 -14.70
CA LEU A 210 -5.96 13.08 -15.65
C LEU A 210 -5.69 14.51 -16.15
N PHE A 211 -5.34 15.43 -15.25
CA PHE A 211 -4.92 16.78 -15.60
C PHE A 211 -3.71 16.77 -16.55
N LEU A 212 -2.67 15.99 -16.25
CA LEU A 212 -1.47 15.89 -17.09
C LEU A 212 -1.77 15.33 -18.49
N VAL A 213 -2.63 14.32 -18.61
CA VAL A 213 -3.04 13.80 -19.93
C VAL A 213 -3.67 14.90 -20.77
N GLY A 214 -4.58 15.69 -20.19
CA GLY A 214 -5.22 16.83 -20.84
C GLY A 214 -4.23 17.92 -21.24
N PHE A 215 -3.33 18.29 -20.32
CA PHE A 215 -2.29 19.31 -20.56
C PHE A 215 -1.35 18.90 -21.69
N LEU A 216 -0.82 17.68 -21.66
CA LEU A 216 0.11 17.17 -22.68
C LEU A 216 -0.55 17.01 -24.05
N LYS A 217 -1.85 16.71 -24.10
CA LYS A 217 -2.61 16.70 -25.36
C LYS A 217 -2.65 18.09 -26.00
N LYS A 218 -2.96 19.13 -25.22
CA LYS A 218 -2.97 20.52 -25.72
C LYS A 218 -1.59 20.97 -26.17
N GLN A 219 -0.55 20.70 -25.36
CA GLN A 219 0.83 21.08 -25.69
C GLN A 219 1.34 20.42 -26.97
N ALA A 220 0.96 19.15 -27.23
CA ALA A 220 1.34 18.46 -28.45
C ALA A 220 0.67 19.02 -29.72
N ALA A 221 -0.52 19.63 -29.58
CA ALA A 221 -1.23 20.28 -30.69
C ALA A 221 -0.67 21.68 -31.03
N THR A 222 0.01 22.32 -30.09
CA THR A 222 0.63 23.65 -30.26
C THR A 222 2.14 23.59 -30.52
N ALA A 223 2.73 22.39 -30.55
CA ALA A 223 4.15 22.22 -30.83
C ALA A 223 4.40 22.32 -32.35
N PRO A 224 5.36 23.13 -32.81
CA PRO A 224 5.70 23.28 -34.23
C PRO A 224 6.16 21.96 -34.87
#